data_AF-A0A842PVA3-F1
#
_entry.id   AF-A0A842PVA3-F1
#
_cell.length_a   1.000
_cell.length_b   1.000
_cell.length_c   1.000
_cell.angle_alpha   90.00
_cell.angle_beta   90.00
_cell.angle_gamma   90.00
#
_symmetry.space_group_name_H-M   'P 1'
#
loop_
_entity.id
_entity.type
_entity.pdbx_description
1 polymer ?
#
loop_
_entity_poly.entity_id
_entity_poly.type
_entity_poly.pdbx_seq_one_letter_code
_entity_poly.pdbx_strand_id
1 'polypeptide(L)'
;MLTSSMYSETGQPFDPFPPGEQRLLLSFVFTQRQRTRLMRDEIRASAEDYFRSKLREIVTKAGSDPANHTDLEDTVFEQTVQDVHHFMMLHGILAPIGMYGLDCVVLENETEIELITSEAPVVFANPCFKDTRRLTYTGMGDAGLQVYCPLSPRLCLLFYDPKTYLVQDNREWHASLADEQDVRVLNLLQILSTDTFVLYESLGQETMMKALTRKAREVGDWQTVPQPPLASDDEDAQYPYEPPHQLHNITPSPAPVSIRAGVEFHRRTRAEMKQRRAVWRLMECSETTEKAILKAVKILFEDTKRDFRT
;
A
#
# COMPACT_ATOMS: atom_id res chain seq x y z
N MET A 1 -35.11 -18.56 -9.97
CA MET A 1 -34.48 -19.86 -9.63
C MET A 1 -33.08 -19.86 -10.19
N LEU A 2 -32.10 -19.44 -9.40
CA LEU A 2 -30.68 -19.72 -9.57
C LEU A 2 -30.06 -19.71 -8.16
N THR A 3 -30.33 -20.76 -7.39
CA THR A 3 -29.54 -21.10 -6.21
C THR A 3 -28.35 -21.91 -6.72
N SER A 4 -27.22 -21.25 -6.97
CA SER A 4 -25.97 -21.96 -7.29
C SER A 4 -25.13 -22.07 -6.03
N SER A 5 -25.33 -23.20 -5.35
CA SER A 5 -24.36 -23.95 -4.52
C SER A 5 -23.14 -23.18 -3.98
N MET A 6 -23.30 -22.54 -2.81
CA MET A 6 -22.19 -22.15 -1.92
C MET A 6 -21.96 -23.24 -0.88
N TYR A 7 -21.35 -24.35 -1.27
CA TYR A 7 -20.73 -25.32 -0.36
C TYR A 7 -19.55 -25.97 -1.09
N SER A 8 -18.45 -26.21 -0.38
CA SER A 8 -17.53 -27.28 -0.77
C SER A 8 -18.33 -28.57 -0.92
N GLU A 9 -18.01 -29.43 -1.90
CA GLU A 9 -18.72 -30.70 -2.13
C GLU A 9 -18.80 -31.61 -0.88
N THR A 10 -18.08 -31.28 0.19
CA THR A 10 -17.97 -32.05 1.43
C THR A 10 -18.58 -31.38 2.66
N GLY A 11 -19.08 -30.13 2.57
CA GLY A 11 -19.65 -29.40 3.73
C GLY A 11 -18.68 -29.23 4.90
N GLN A 12 -17.37 -29.39 4.66
CA GLN A 12 -16.35 -29.11 5.66
C GLN A 12 -16.02 -27.62 5.67
N PRO A 13 -15.84 -27.01 6.86
CA PRO A 13 -15.31 -25.65 6.94
C PRO A 13 -13.94 -25.62 6.25
N PHE A 14 -13.70 -24.58 5.45
CA PHE A 14 -12.37 -24.37 4.88
C PHE A 14 -11.35 -24.24 6.01
N ASP A 15 -10.19 -24.90 5.84
CA ASP A 15 -9.08 -24.71 6.75
C ASP A 15 -8.64 -23.23 6.70
N PRO A 16 -8.17 -22.66 7.83
CA PRO A 16 -7.54 -21.35 7.83
C PRO A 16 -6.48 -21.24 6.75
N PHE A 17 -6.33 -20.06 6.14
CA PHE A 17 -5.20 -19.79 5.24
C PHE A 17 -3.90 -20.23 5.96
N PRO A 18 -3.14 -21.17 5.40
CA PRO A 18 -1.88 -21.59 6.02
C PRO A 18 -1.02 -20.36 6.28
N PRO A 19 -0.36 -20.23 7.44
CA PRO A 19 0.40 -19.03 7.80
C PRO A 19 1.42 -18.62 6.72
N GLY A 20 2.01 -19.59 6.00
CA GLY A 20 2.91 -19.33 4.88
C GLY A 20 2.22 -18.67 3.67
N GLU A 21 0.98 -19.05 3.35
CA GLU A 21 0.22 -18.50 2.23
C GLU A 21 -0.27 -17.07 2.52
N GLN A 22 -0.74 -16.81 3.74
CA GLN A 22 -1.10 -15.45 4.16
C GLN A 22 0.10 -14.49 4.06
N ARG A 23 1.31 -14.95 4.44
CA ARG A 23 2.55 -14.17 4.27
C ARG A 23 2.87 -13.90 2.80
N LEU A 24 2.69 -14.88 1.92
CA LEU A 24 2.88 -14.69 0.47
C LEU A 24 1.90 -13.67 -0.08
N LEU A 25 0.63 -13.76 0.30
CA LEU A 25 -0.41 -12.83 -0.12
C LEU A 25 -0.10 -11.41 0.35
N LEU A 26 0.32 -11.27 1.61
CA LEU A 26 0.72 -9.99 2.19
C LEU A 26 1.93 -9.39 1.45
N SER A 27 2.97 -10.20 1.21
CA SER A 27 4.11 -9.76 0.38
C SER A 27 3.67 -9.37 -1.03
N PHE A 28 2.81 -10.16 -1.66
CA PHE A 28 2.34 -9.89 -3.02
C PHE A 28 1.61 -8.55 -3.11
N VAL A 29 0.60 -8.33 -2.27
CA VAL A 29 -0.20 -7.09 -2.25
C VAL A 29 0.67 -5.88 -1.96
N PHE A 30 1.52 -5.94 -0.93
CA PHE A 30 2.37 -4.80 -0.60
C PHE A 30 3.45 -4.56 -1.66
N THR A 31 3.90 -5.59 -2.38
CA THR A 31 4.78 -5.41 -3.55
C THR A 31 4.03 -4.78 -4.72
N GLN A 32 2.77 -5.17 -4.99
CA GLN A 32 1.96 -4.53 -6.04
C GLN A 32 1.80 -3.03 -5.80
N ARG A 33 1.62 -2.62 -4.53
CA ARG A 33 1.57 -1.21 -4.14
C ARG A 33 2.86 -0.46 -4.46
N GLN A 34 4.00 -1.06 -4.16
CA GLN A 34 5.29 -0.36 -4.24
C GLN A 34 5.85 -0.30 -5.67
N ARG A 35 5.50 -1.26 -6.53
CA ARG A 35 6.10 -1.38 -7.87
C ARG A 35 5.48 -0.49 -8.96
N THR A 36 4.61 0.45 -8.60
CA THR A 36 3.84 1.26 -9.54
C THR A 36 4.69 2.38 -10.15
N ARG A 37 4.28 2.88 -11.33
CA ARG A 37 4.90 4.06 -11.94
C ARG A 37 4.65 5.32 -11.11
N LEU A 38 3.43 5.46 -10.59
CA LEU A 38 3.03 6.54 -9.68
C LEU A 38 4.02 6.68 -8.51
N MET A 39 4.34 5.57 -7.82
CA MET A 39 5.32 5.58 -6.72
C MET A 39 6.69 6.11 -7.17
N ARG A 40 7.17 5.71 -8.35
CA ARG A 40 8.46 6.17 -8.88
C ARG A 40 8.44 7.65 -9.22
N ASP A 41 7.36 8.12 -9.85
CA ASP A 41 7.22 9.50 -10.28
C ASP A 41 7.07 10.43 -9.07
N GLU A 42 6.47 9.97 -7.98
CA GLU A 42 6.43 10.65 -6.68
C GLU A 42 7.78 10.69 -5.97
N ILE A 43 8.53 9.58 -5.96
CA ILE A 43 9.91 9.57 -5.46
C ILE A 43 10.72 10.63 -6.19
N ARG A 44 10.63 10.67 -7.53
CA ARG A 44 11.29 11.69 -8.36
C ARG A 44 10.87 13.10 -7.91
N ALA A 45 9.57 13.40 -7.89
CA ALA A 45 9.06 14.71 -7.53
C ALA A 45 9.45 15.15 -6.10
N SER A 46 9.55 14.21 -5.16
CA SER A 46 9.93 14.50 -3.76
C SER A 46 11.42 14.75 -3.55
N ALA A 47 12.26 14.17 -4.42
CA ALA A 47 13.70 14.16 -4.23
C ALA A 47 14.41 15.19 -5.13
N GLU A 48 13.81 15.59 -6.25
CA GLU A 48 14.48 16.36 -7.32
C GLU A 48 15.13 17.65 -6.80
N ASP A 49 14.35 18.59 -6.29
CA ASP A 49 14.87 19.91 -5.89
C ASP A 49 15.92 19.78 -4.78
N TYR A 50 15.67 18.94 -3.78
CA TYR A 50 16.57 18.72 -2.65
C TYR A 50 17.89 18.08 -3.10
N PHE A 51 17.80 17.01 -3.90
CA PHE A 51 18.98 16.29 -4.41
C PHE A 51 19.83 17.19 -5.29
N ARG A 52 19.22 17.89 -6.26
CA ARG A 52 19.90 18.81 -7.19
C ARG A 52 20.61 19.92 -6.42
N SER A 53 19.91 20.53 -5.46
CA SER A 53 20.48 21.57 -4.60
C SER A 53 21.72 21.07 -3.83
N LYS A 54 21.61 19.91 -3.19
CA LYS A 54 22.71 19.31 -2.41
C LYS A 54 23.90 18.91 -3.28
N LEU A 55 23.66 18.33 -4.45
CA LEU A 55 24.74 17.93 -5.34
C LEU A 55 25.50 19.16 -5.87
N ARG A 56 24.79 20.23 -6.26
CA ARG A 56 25.40 21.51 -6.67
C ARG A 56 26.22 22.15 -5.54
N GLU A 57 25.75 22.07 -4.30
CA GLU A 57 26.48 22.53 -3.11
C GLU A 57 27.81 21.76 -2.95
N ILE A 58 27.79 20.42 -3.09
CA ILE A 58 28.98 19.56 -3.00
C ILE A 58 29.97 19.87 -4.12
N VAL A 59 29.51 19.99 -5.36
CA VAL A 59 30.35 20.29 -6.53
C VAL A 59 31.01 21.66 -6.38
N THR A 60 30.26 22.66 -5.92
CA THR A 60 30.79 24.00 -5.65
C THR A 60 31.85 23.97 -4.54
N LYS A 61 31.60 23.24 -3.45
CA LYS A 61 32.57 23.04 -2.36
C LYS A 61 33.84 22.31 -2.80
N ALA A 62 33.73 21.44 -3.81
CA ALA A 62 34.88 20.78 -4.43
C ALA A 62 35.69 21.68 -5.39
N GLY A 63 35.26 22.93 -5.61
CA GLY A 63 35.94 23.90 -6.47
C GLY A 63 35.58 23.80 -7.95
N SER A 64 34.52 23.07 -8.30
CA SER A 64 34.03 22.90 -9.67
C SER A 64 32.75 23.70 -9.92
N ASP A 65 32.53 24.13 -11.16
CA ASP A 65 31.26 24.74 -11.59
C ASP A 65 30.21 23.64 -11.85
N PRO A 66 29.06 23.63 -11.14
CA PRO A 66 28.00 22.66 -11.36
C PRO A 66 27.46 22.63 -12.80
N ALA A 67 27.56 23.72 -13.55
CA ALA A 67 27.11 23.77 -14.95
C ALA A 67 27.89 22.79 -15.86
N ASN A 68 29.10 22.38 -15.46
CA ASN A 68 29.90 21.41 -16.20
C ASN A 68 29.55 19.94 -15.89
N HIS A 69 28.60 19.70 -14.97
CA HIS A 69 28.30 18.36 -14.45
C HIS A 69 26.83 17.97 -14.59
N THR A 70 26.05 18.63 -15.46
CA THR A 70 24.61 18.37 -15.63
C THR A 70 24.31 16.91 -15.98
N ASP A 71 25.06 16.30 -16.89
CA ASP A 71 24.83 14.91 -17.32
C ASP A 71 25.12 13.91 -16.19
N LEU A 72 26.12 14.21 -15.35
CA LEU A 72 26.43 13.42 -14.16
C LEU A 72 25.36 13.62 -13.09
N GLU A 73 24.88 14.85 -12.89
CA GLU A 73 23.77 15.18 -11.98
C GLU A 73 22.52 14.39 -12.36
N ASP A 74 22.16 14.36 -13.64
CA ASP A 74 21.04 13.58 -14.18
C ASP A 74 21.22 12.07 -13.94
N THR A 75 22.40 11.54 -14.26
CA THR A 75 22.68 10.10 -14.13
C THR A 75 22.60 9.65 -12.68
N VAL A 76 23.22 10.40 -11.75
CA VAL A 76 23.20 10.04 -10.32
C VAL A 76 21.80 10.24 -9.74
N PHE A 77 21.04 11.24 -10.19
CA PHE A 77 19.67 11.44 -9.76
C PHE A 77 18.77 10.26 -10.18
N GLU A 78 18.82 9.84 -11.45
CA GLU A 78 18.02 8.70 -11.92
C GLU A 78 18.39 7.40 -11.20
N GLN A 79 19.68 7.16 -10.93
CA GLN A 79 20.12 6.03 -10.11
C GLN A 79 19.58 6.13 -8.68
N THR A 80 19.59 7.32 -8.07
CA THR A 80 19.06 7.54 -6.72
C THR A 80 17.57 7.25 -6.66
N VAL A 81 16.79 7.74 -7.64
CA VAL A 81 15.35 7.45 -7.75
C VAL A 81 15.13 5.94 -7.87
N GLN A 82 15.91 5.25 -8.69
CA GLN A 82 15.83 3.80 -8.85
C GLN A 82 16.13 3.05 -7.55
N ASP A 83 17.20 3.44 -6.83
CA ASP A 83 17.61 2.77 -5.58
C ASP A 83 16.61 2.98 -4.45
N VAL A 84 16.03 4.19 -4.34
CA VAL A 84 14.94 4.48 -3.39
C VAL A 84 13.70 3.67 -3.75
N HIS A 85 13.37 3.53 -5.03
CA HIS A 85 12.23 2.73 -5.47
C HIS A 85 12.44 1.24 -5.15
N HIS A 86 13.63 0.71 -5.40
CA HIS A 86 14.00 -0.66 -5.01
C HIS A 86 13.96 -0.87 -3.49
N PHE A 87 14.39 0.11 -2.71
CA PHE A 87 14.28 0.10 -1.26
C PHE A 87 12.81 0.02 -0.81
N MET A 88 11.91 0.81 -1.42
CA MET A 88 10.46 0.72 -1.17
C MET A 88 9.87 -0.63 -1.59
N MET A 89 10.28 -1.18 -2.74
CA MET A 89 9.86 -2.52 -3.17
C MET A 89 10.32 -3.62 -2.20
N LEU A 90 11.53 -3.53 -1.65
CA LEU A 90 12.02 -4.46 -0.62
C LEU A 90 11.16 -4.40 0.65
N HIS A 91 10.69 -3.22 1.05
CA HIS A 91 9.70 -3.09 2.12
C HIS A 91 8.38 -3.80 1.75
N GLY A 92 7.94 -3.74 0.50
CA GLY A 92 6.78 -4.50 0.01
C GLY A 92 6.99 -6.02 0.09
N ILE A 93 8.12 -6.51 -0.40
CA ILE A 93 8.47 -7.95 -0.40
C ILE A 93 8.61 -8.48 1.03
N LEU A 94 9.19 -7.69 1.93
CA LEU A 94 9.37 -8.05 3.33
C LEU A 94 8.23 -7.57 4.22
N ALA A 95 7.07 -7.22 3.65
CA ALA A 95 5.88 -6.83 4.40
C ALA A 95 5.50 -7.83 5.52
N PRO A 96 5.64 -9.15 5.35
CA PRO A 96 5.41 -10.11 6.44
C PRO A 96 6.20 -9.86 7.73
N ILE A 97 7.35 -9.19 7.65
CA ILE A 97 8.14 -8.83 8.83
C ILE A 97 7.57 -7.58 9.51
N GLY A 98 7.31 -6.53 8.72
CA GLY A 98 6.88 -5.23 9.26
C GLY A 98 5.41 -5.21 9.67
N MET A 99 4.58 -5.84 8.85
CA MET A 99 3.11 -5.88 8.95
C MET A 99 2.63 -7.13 9.69
N TYR A 100 3.49 -7.69 10.53
CA TYR A 100 3.18 -8.89 11.28
C TYR A 100 1.92 -8.68 12.13
N GLY A 101 1.01 -9.65 12.06
CA GLY A 101 -0.24 -9.66 12.83
C GLY A 101 -1.39 -8.90 12.19
N LEU A 102 -1.26 -8.41 10.95
CA LEU A 102 -2.45 -8.14 10.14
C LEU A 102 -3.13 -9.46 9.80
N ASP A 103 -4.47 -9.43 9.79
CA ASP A 103 -5.31 -10.54 9.35
C ASP A 103 -5.95 -10.20 8.00
N CYS A 104 -6.57 -11.18 7.34
CA CYS A 104 -7.20 -10.96 6.04
C CYS A 104 -8.58 -11.60 5.89
N VAL A 105 -9.42 -10.96 5.08
CA VAL A 105 -10.76 -11.43 4.69
C VAL A 105 -10.98 -11.07 3.22
N VAL A 106 -11.79 -11.86 2.52
CA VAL A 106 -12.30 -11.52 1.19
C VAL A 106 -13.66 -10.83 1.34
N LEU A 107 -13.76 -9.60 0.86
CA LEU A 107 -15.04 -8.90 0.76
C LEU A 107 -15.75 -9.32 -0.53
N GLU A 108 -16.93 -9.89 -0.40
CA GLU A 108 -17.78 -10.31 -1.52
C GLU A 108 -18.80 -9.22 -1.84
N ASN A 109 -18.68 -8.64 -3.02
CA ASN A 109 -19.59 -7.61 -3.49
C ASN A 109 -20.89 -8.23 -4.03
N GLU A 110 -21.93 -8.15 -3.20
CA GLU A 110 -23.29 -8.62 -3.50
C GLU A 110 -24.14 -7.55 -4.20
N THR A 111 -23.59 -6.36 -4.44
CA THR A 111 -24.32 -5.25 -5.07
C THR A 111 -24.34 -5.38 -6.60
N GLU A 112 -25.15 -4.56 -7.26
CA GLU A 112 -25.15 -4.45 -8.73
C GLU A 112 -24.00 -3.59 -9.27
N ILE A 113 -23.30 -2.86 -8.40
CA ILE A 113 -22.17 -2.02 -8.77
C ILE A 113 -20.92 -2.87 -8.75
N GLU A 114 -20.20 -2.96 -9.86
CA GLU A 114 -18.93 -3.68 -9.92
C GLU A 114 -17.80 -2.91 -9.22
N LEU A 115 -16.88 -3.66 -8.62
CA LEU A 115 -15.59 -3.12 -8.19
C LEU A 115 -14.74 -2.81 -9.43
N ILE A 116 -14.06 -1.66 -9.42
CA ILE A 116 -13.08 -1.28 -10.44
C ILE A 116 -11.65 -1.49 -9.90
N THR A 117 -10.68 -1.46 -10.80
CA THR A 117 -9.25 -1.52 -10.45
C THR A 117 -8.46 -0.49 -11.26
N SER A 118 -7.17 -0.34 -10.97
CA SER A 118 -6.29 0.62 -11.62
C SER A 118 -4.86 0.09 -11.75
N GLU A 119 -3.95 0.91 -12.28
CA GLU A 119 -2.51 0.60 -12.28
C GLU A 119 -1.87 0.61 -10.88
N ALA A 120 -2.56 1.17 -9.89
CA ALA A 120 -2.18 1.19 -8.47
C ALA A 120 -3.37 0.69 -7.61
N PRO A 121 -3.67 -0.62 -7.66
CA PRO A 121 -4.93 -1.15 -7.15
C PRO A 121 -5.01 -1.26 -5.63
N VAL A 122 -3.86 -1.15 -4.95
CA VAL A 122 -3.74 -1.37 -3.51
C VAL A 122 -3.88 -0.05 -2.77
N VAL A 123 -4.94 0.09 -1.98
CA VAL A 123 -5.26 1.31 -1.25
C VAL A 123 -5.12 1.10 0.25
N PHE A 124 -4.49 2.05 0.93
CA PHE A 124 -4.39 2.08 2.38
C PHE A 124 -5.46 2.99 2.96
N ALA A 125 -5.98 2.60 4.13
CA ALA A 125 -6.88 3.44 4.90
C ALA A 125 -6.75 3.17 6.41
N ASN A 126 -7.20 4.12 7.22
CA ASN A 126 -7.24 3.96 8.68
C ASN A 126 -8.46 4.67 9.28
N PRO A 127 -9.66 4.09 9.14
CA PRO A 127 -10.89 4.74 9.59
C PRO A 127 -10.88 5.05 11.10
N CYS A 128 -10.23 4.21 11.91
CA CYS A 128 -10.21 4.36 13.37
C CYS A 128 -9.50 5.62 13.87
N PHE A 129 -8.41 6.05 13.21
CA PHE A 129 -7.55 7.12 13.73
C PHE A 129 -7.52 8.39 12.88
N LYS A 130 -8.32 8.42 11.83
CA LYS A 130 -8.39 9.51 10.86
C LYS A 130 -8.73 10.86 11.50
N ASP A 131 -9.79 10.92 12.31
CA ASP A 131 -10.28 12.19 12.88
C ASP A 131 -9.51 12.62 14.14
N THR A 132 -9.05 11.65 14.94
CA THR A 132 -8.51 11.92 16.29
C THR A 132 -7.07 12.41 16.29
N ARG A 133 -6.29 12.11 15.25
CA ARG A 133 -4.86 12.44 15.22
C ARG A 133 -4.48 13.46 14.15
N ARG A 134 -5.42 13.89 13.28
CA ARG A 134 -5.11 14.61 12.03
C ARG A 134 -3.99 13.90 11.26
N LEU A 135 -3.90 12.57 11.41
CA LEU A 135 -3.01 11.74 10.63
C LEU A 135 -3.63 11.71 9.25
N THR A 136 -3.21 12.64 8.41
CA THR A 136 -3.48 12.60 6.98
C THR A 136 -2.88 11.35 6.34
N TYR A 137 -1.93 10.72 7.04
CA TYR A 137 -1.05 9.65 6.59
C TYR A 137 -1.29 8.37 7.40
N THR A 138 -1.27 7.22 6.72
CA THR A 138 -1.36 5.90 7.36
C THR A 138 -0.14 5.10 6.96
N GLY A 139 0.81 5.06 7.88
CA GLY A 139 2.03 4.29 7.70
C GLY A 139 1.73 2.80 7.76
N MET A 140 2.56 2.03 7.06
CA MET A 140 2.61 0.56 7.19
C MET A 140 2.63 0.13 8.68
N GLY A 141 3.42 0.83 9.51
CA GLY A 141 3.57 0.52 10.92
C GLY A 141 2.36 0.86 11.81
N ASP A 142 1.35 1.56 11.32
CA ASP A 142 0.34 2.18 12.18
C ASP A 142 -0.78 1.22 12.58
N ALA A 143 -1.24 1.33 13.83
CA ALA A 143 -2.44 0.64 14.29
C ALA A 143 -3.65 1.10 13.49
N GLY A 144 -4.59 0.19 13.27
CA GLY A 144 -5.81 0.49 12.52
C GLY A 144 -5.62 0.55 11.00
N LEU A 145 -4.45 0.18 10.47
CA LEU A 145 -4.25 0.02 9.02
C LEU A 145 -5.25 -0.99 8.45
N GLN A 146 -5.90 -0.59 7.36
CA GLN A 146 -6.66 -1.43 6.44
C GLN A 146 -6.05 -1.30 5.04
N VAL A 147 -5.95 -2.42 4.33
CA VAL A 147 -5.41 -2.48 2.97
C VAL A 147 -6.41 -3.18 2.07
N TYR A 148 -6.89 -2.45 1.06
CA TYR A 148 -7.87 -2.92 0.09
C TYR A 148 -7.19 -3.23 -1.23
N CYS A 149 -7.49 -4.38 -1.81
CA CYS A 149 -7.00 -4.80 -3.12
C CYS A 149 -8.11 -5.49 -3.91
N PRO A 150 -8.76 -4.80 -4.86
CA PRO A 150 -9.72 -5.42 -5.76
C PRO A 150 -9.06 -6.56 -6.55
N LEU A 151 -9.63 -7.77 -6.45
CA LEU A 151 -9.16 -8.97 -7.16
C LEU A 151 -10.01 -9.24 -8.41
N SER A 152 -11.29 -8.90 -8.34
CA SER A 152 -12.25 -8.98 -9.44
C SER A 152 -13.39 -7.97 -9.21
N PRO A 153 -14.29 -7.79 -10.18
CA PRO A 153 -15.50 -6.97 -10.01
C PRO A 153 -16.39 -7.37 -8.82
N ARG A 154 -16.23 -8.60 -8.32
CA ARG A 154 -16.99 -9.17 -7.20
C ARG A 154 -16.18 -9.39 -5.93
N LEU A 155 -14.86 -9.38 -5.98
CA LEU A 155 -14.01 -9.75 -4.85
C LEU A 155 -12.99 -8.65 -4.55
N CYS A 156 -12.91 -8.24 -3.29
CA CYS A 156 -11.88 -7.34 -2.79
C CYS A 156 -11.18 -7.97 -1.59
N LEU A 157 -9.86 -8.13 -1.65
CA LEU A 157 -9.09 -8.56 -0.50
C LEU A 157 -8.91 -7.41 0.48
N LEU A 158 -9.20 -7.66 1.75
CA LEU A 158 -8.96 -6.74 2.85
C LEU A 158 -7.93 -7.34 3.81
N PHE A 159 -6.78 -6.69 3.98
CA PHE A 159 -5.97 -6.85 5.19
C PHE A 159 -6.39 -5.83 6.24
N TYR A 160 -6.49 -6.24 7.49
CA TYR A 160 -6.89 -5.37 8.58
C TYR A 160 -6.11 -5.66 9.85
N ASP A 161 -6.06 -4.68 10.75
CA ASP A 161 -5.50 -4.85 12.09
C ASP A 161 -6.54 -5.49 13.04
N PRO A 162 -6.40 -6.78 13.42
CA PRO A 162 -7.38 -7.47 14.25
C PRO A 162 -7.43 -6.94 15.70
N LYS A 163 -6.43 -6.16 16.13
CA LYS A 163 -6.46 -5.45 17.42
C LYS A 163 -7.36 -4.22 17.39
N THR A 164 -7.62 -3.69 16.20
CA THR A 164 -8.42 -2.48 15.99
C THR A 164 -9.83 -2.81 15.51
N TYR A 165 -9.96 -3.79 14.61
CA TYR A 165 -11.23 -4.13 13.99
C TYR A 165 -11.75 -5.50 14.40
N LEU A 166 -13.08 -5.62 14.38
CA LEU A 166 -13.84 -6.85 14.36
C LEU A 166 -14.44 -7.00 12.97
N VAL A 167 -14.21 -8.15 12.35
CA VAL A 167 -14.77 -8.49 11.04
C VAL A 167 -15.81 -9.57 11.24
N GLN A 168 -17.01 -9.34 10.72
CA GLN A 168 -18.09 -10.32 10.63
C GLN A 168 -17.92 -11.09 9.32
N ASP A 169 -17.03 -12.07 9.35
CA ASP A 169 -16.86 -13.02 8.26
C ASP A 169 -17.69 -14.29 8.50
N ASN A 170 -17.89 -15.05 7.42
CA ASN A 170 -18.36 -16.42 7.51
C ASN A 170 -17.18 -17.35 7.85
N ARG A 171 -17.47 -18.65 8.02
CA ARG A 171 -16.44 -19.67 8.32
C ARG A 171 -15.42 -19.87 7.18
N GLU A 172 -15.59 -19.19 6.06
CA GLU A 172 -14.77 -19.30 4.86
C GLU A 172 -13.92 -18.05 4.62
N TRP A 173 -13.82 -17.12 5.58
CA TRP A 173 -13.04 -15.87 5.43
C TRP A 173 -13.64 -14.91 4.40
N HIS A 174 -14.94 -15.03 4.14
CA HIS A 174 -15.69 -14.13 3.28
C HIS A 174 -16.59 -13.24 4.13
N ALA A 175 -16.62 -11.95 3.81
CA ALA A 175 -17.54 -10.99 4.42
C ALA A 175 -18.36 -10.29 3.34
N SER A 176 -19.67 -10.20 3.59
CA SER A 176 -20.63 -9.64 2.64
C SER A 176 -20.49 -8.12 2.55
N LEU A 177 -20.30 -7.62 1.34
CA LEU A 177 -20.33 -6.20 0.99
C LEU A 177 -21.64 -5.92 0.24
N ALA A 178 -22.70 -5.65 1.00
CA ALA A 178 -24.06 -5.48 0.49
C ALA A 178 -24.48 -4.00 0.31
N ASP A 179 -23.70 -3.04 0.81
CA ASP A 179 -23.99 -1.62 0.64
C ASP A 179 -23.30 -1.05 -0.61
N GLU A 180 -24.10 -0.59 -1.57
CA GLU A 180 -23.62 0.10 -2.77
C GLU A 180 -22.73 1.30 -2.45
N GLN A 181 -22.97 1.98 -1.33
CA GLN A 181 -22.20 3.15 -0.94
C GLN A 181 -20.75 2.78 -0.60
N ASP A 182 -20.52 1.63 0.04
CA ASP A 182 -19.17 1.14 0.32
C ASP A 182 -18.43 0.79 -0.98
N VAL A 183 -19.10 0.13 -1.92
CA VAL A 183 -18.54 -0.17 -3.24
C VAL A 183 -18.18 1.11 -4.00
N ARG A 184 -19.06 2.13 -3.95
CA ARG A 184 -18.79 3.45 -4.55
C ARG A 184 -17.58 4.13 -3.91
N VAL A 185 -17.40 4.01 -2.59
CA VAL A 185 -16.23 4.55 -1.88
C VAL A 185 -14.96 3.81 -2.28
N LEU A 186 -14.98 2.48 -2.33
CA LEU A 186 -13.84 1.68 -2.80
C LEU A 186 -13.46 2.05 -4.23
N ASN A 187 -14.43 2.18 -5.13
CA ASN A 187 -14.19 2.60 -6.51
C ASN A 187 -13.67 4.03 -6.61
N LEU A 188 -14.18 4.95 -5.78
CA LEU A 188 -13.67 6.32 -5.72
C LEU A 188 -12.20 6.33 -5.31
N LEU A 189 -11.80 5.51 -4.36
CA LEU A 189 -10.40 5.37 -3.96
C LEU A 189 -9.50 4.85 -5.09
N GLN A 190 -10.01 3.97 -5.96
CA GLN A 190 -9.26 3.51 -7.15
C GLN A 190 -9.00 4.64 -8.14
N ILE A 191 -9.96 5.57 -8.30
CA ILE A 191 -9.78 6.76 -9.14
C ILE A 191 -8.82 7.75 -8.48
N LEU A 192 -8.90 7.94 -7.16
CA LEU A 192 -8.03 8.84 -6.43
C LEU A 192 -6.58 8.34 -6.32
N SER A 193 -6.36 7.05 -6.57
CA SER A 193 -5.04 6.40 -6.45
C SER A 193 -4.38 6.14 -7.81
N THR A 194 -4.90 6.66 -8.92
CA THR A 194 -4.37 6.43 -10.27
C THR A 194 -4.12 7.73 -11.02
N ASP A 195 -3.10 7.74 -11.88
CA ASP A 195 -2.77 8.87 -12.75
C ASP A 195 -3.26 8.66 -14.19
N THR A 196 -3.21 7.42 -14.67
CA THR A 196 -3.39 7.14 -16.10
C THR A 196 -4.78 6.58 -16.41
N PHE A 197 -5.18 5.48 -15.76
CA PHE A 197 -6.42 4.80 -16.10
C PHE A 197 -7.01 3.96 -14.96
N VAL A 198 -8.29 3.64 -15.11
CA VAL A 198 -9.01 2.61 -14.36
C VAL A 198 -9.56 1.56 -15.32
N LEU A 199 -9.76 0.35 -14.82
CA LEU A 199 -10.32 -0.79 -15.55
C LEU A 199 -11.64 -1.21 -14.88
N TYR A 200 -12.65 -1.46 -15.71
CA TYR A 200 -13.96 -1.97 -15.32
C TYR A 200 -14.41 -3.02 -16.35
N GLU A 201 -15.17 -4.03 -15.91
CA GLU A 201 -15.52 -5.19 -16.74
C GLU A 201 -16.72 -4.88 -17.66
N SER A 202 -17.82 -4.38 -17.08
CA SER A 202 -19.06 -4.19 -17.82
C SER A 202 -19.06 -2.98 -18.76
N LEU A 203 -19.51 -3.19 -19.99
CA LEU A 203 -19.79 -2.11 -20.95
C LEU A 203 -20.90 -1.19 -20.45
N GLY A 204 -20.83 0.10 -20.78
CA GLY A 204 -21.88 1.08 -20.45
C GLY A 204 -21.76 1.75 -19.07
N GLN A 205 -20.72 1.45 -18.28
CA GLN A 205 -20.46 2.12 -17.00
C GLN A 205 -19.90 3.56 -17.13
N GLU A 206 -19.79 4.11 -18.34
CA GLU A 206 -19.21 5.43 -18.59
C GLU A 206 -19.84 6.55 -17.76
N THR A 207 -21.16 6.53 -17.60
CA THR A 207 -21.88 7.54 -16.80
C THR A 207 -21.47 7.48 -15.34
N MET A 208 -21.34 6.27 -14.78
CA MET A 208 -20.87 6.06 -13.42
C MET A 208 -19.40 6.48 -13.27
N MET A 209 -18.54 6.12 -14.22
CA MET A 209 -17.13 6.52 -14.21
C MET A 209 -16.98 8.04 -14.25
N LYS A 210 -17.72 8.73 -15.14
CA LYS A 210 -17.74 10.21 -15.20
C LYS A 210 -18.20 10.82 -13.88
N ALA A 211 -19.20 10.24 -13.22
CA ALA A 211 -19.67 10.71 -11.92
C ALA A 211 -18.62 10.52 -10.82
N LEU A 212 -17.97 9.36 -10.77
CA LEU A 212 -16.89 9.09 -9.81
C LEU A 212 -15.67 9.98 -10.07
N THR A 213 -15.27 10.19 -11.33
CA THR A 213 -14.16 11.11 -11.68
C THR A 213 -14.46 12.55 -11.28
N ARG A 214 -15.70 13.03 -11.48
CA ARG A 214 -16.10 14.36 -11.00
C ARG A 214 -15.99 14.44 -9.48
N LYS A 215 -16.50 13.44 -8.76
CA LYS A 215 -16.41 13.38 -7.30
C LYS A 215 -14.96 13.30 -6.82
N ALA A 216 -14.10 12.57 -7.54
CA ALA A 216 -12.67 12.50 -7.24
C ALA A 216 -12.00 13.88 -7.34
N ARG A 217 -12.39 14.73 -8.29
CA ARG A 217 -11.89 16.11 -8.38
C ARG A 217 -12.35 17.00 -7.24
N GLU A 218 -13.62 16.88 -6.83
CA GLU A 218 -14.16 17.61 -5.67
C GLU A 218 -13.43 17.21 -4.37
N VAL A 219 -13.05 15.95 -4.26
CA VAL A 219 -12.30 15.42 -3.13
C VAL A 219 -10.81 15.73 -3.25
N GLY A 220 -10.26 15.76 -4.47
CA GLY A 220 -8.83 15.69 -4.77
C GLY A 220 -8.03 16.98 -4.63
N ASP A 221 -8.62 18.09 -4.19
CA ASP A 221 -7.92 19.38 -3.97
C ASP A 221 -6.83 19.33 -2.84
N TRP A 222 -6.51 18.15 -2.28
CA TRP A 222 -5.51 17.94 -1.21
C TRP A 222 -4.07 17.75 -1.68
N GLN A 223 -3.77 17.74 -2.98
CA GLN A 223 -2.38 17.65 -3.48
C GLN A 223 -1.46 18.81 -3.06
N THR A 224 -1.97 19.77 -2.27
CA THR A 224 -1.24 20.93 -1.74
C THR A 224 -1.00 20.89 -0.23
N VAL A 225 -1.11 19.73 0.45
CA VAL A 225 -0.70 19.65 1.87
C VAL A 225 0.83 19.84 1.94
N PRO A 226 1.32 20.93 2.55
CA PRO A 226 2.75 21.13 2.70
C PRO A 226 3.31 20.00 3.55
N GLN A 227 4.31 19.29 3.02
CA GLN A 227 5.12 18.38 3.83
C GLN A 227 5.70 19.21 5.00
N PRO A 228 5.59 18.77 6.26
CA PRO A 228 6.24 19.47 7.35
C PRO A 228 7.74 19.56 7.02
N PRO A 229 8.37 20.74 7.18
CA PRO A 229 9.78 20.89 6.86
C PRO A 229 10.60 19.87 7.65
N LEU A 230 11.53 19.19 6.97
CA LEU A 230 12.50 18.32 7.61
C LEU A 230 13.21 19.13 8.70
N ALA A 231 13.09 18.72 9.95
CA ALA A 231 13.90 19.28 11.02
C ALA A 231 15.36 18.93 10.69
N SER A 232 16.17 19.96 10.41
CA SER A 232 17.51 19.86 9.82
C SER A 232 18.56 19.17 10.69
N ASP A 233 18.20 18.82 11.94
CA ASP A 233 19.17 18.51 12.99
C ASP A 233 19.05 17.09 13.55
N ASP A 234 18.07 16.29 13.08
CA ASP A 234 17.98 14.87 13.44
C ASP A 234 18.57 14.03 12.30
N GLU A 235 19.79 13.52 12.49
CA GLU A 235 20.38 12.50 11.59
C GLU A 235 19.51 11.21 11.55
N ASP A 236 18.61 11.06 12.52
CA ASP A 236 17.58 10.02 12.64
C ASP A 236 16.18 10.46 12.17
N ALA A 237 16.04 11.68 11.61
CA ALA A 237 14.75 12.22 11.17
C ALA A 237 14.17 11.29 10.10
N GLN A 238 13.16 10.52 10.54
CA GLN A 238 12.31 9.70 9.68
C GLN A 238 11.95 10.51 8.44
N TYR A 239 12.29 10.03 7.25
CA TYR A 239 11.60 10.41 6.03
C TYR A 239 10.18 9.86 6.17
N PRO A 240 9.15 10.65 6.53
CA PRO A 240 7.78 10.19 6.48
C PRO A 240 7.24 10.69 5.13
N TYR A 241 7.97 10.41 4.04
CA TYR A 241 7.42 10.70 2.72
C TYR A 241 6.37 9.63 2.46
N GLU A 242 5.14 9.93 2.88
CA GLU A 242 3.97 9.23 2.40
C GLU A 242 3.50 9.94 1.13
N PRO A 243 3.48 9.23 0.00
CA PRO A 243 2.90 9.70 -1.24
C PRO A 243 1.56 10.42 -1.12
N PRO A 244 1.33 11.52 -1.86
CA PRO A 244 0.05 12.21 -1.91
C PRO A 244 -1.15 11.32 -2.24
N HIS A 245 -0.98 10.30 -3.09
CA HIS A 245 -2.05 9.32 -3.39
C HIS A 245 -2.44 8.41 -2.21
N GLN A 246 -1.83 8.60 -1.03
CA GLN A 246 -2.11 7.83 0.19
C GLN A 246 -2.79 8.68 1.27
N LEU A 247 -3.04 9.96 0.98
CA LEU A 247 -3.61 10.94 1.92
C LEU A 247 -5.11 11.17 1.63
N HIS A 248 -5.92 10.12 1.66
CA HIS A 248 -7.35 10.25 1.36
C HIS A 248 -8.18 10.51 2.61
N ASN A 249 -8.88 11.65 2.63
CA ASN A 249 -9.93 11.96 3.61
C ASN A 249 -11.20 11.12 3.41
N ILE A 250 -11.17 10.09 2.58
CA ILE A 250 -12.26 9.13 2.38
C ILE A 250 -11.78 7.76 2.79
N THR A 251 -12.62 7.05 3.52
CA THR A 251 -12.29 5.71 3.99
C THR A 251 -13.55 4.86 3.96
N PRO A 252 -13.51 3.67 3.35
CA PRO A 252 -14.62 2.74 3.43
C PRO A 252 -14.81 2.32 4.89
N SER A 253 -16.06 2.12 5.29
CA SER A 253 -16.41 1.56 6.60
C SER A 253 -17.42 0.45 6.38
N PRO A 254 -17.01 -0.62 5.68
CA PRO A 254 -17.94 -1.63 5.22
C PRO A 254 -18.68 -2.23 6.40
N ALA A 255 -19.99 -2.44 6.28
CA ALA A 255 -20.85 -2.96 7.34
C ALA A 255 -20.27 -4.17 8.13
N PRO A 256 -19.60 -5.18 7.51
CA PRO A 256 -19.01 -6.28 8.27
C PRO A 256 -17.79 -5.88 9.12
N VAL A 257 -17.21 -4.70 8.95
CA VAL A 257 -16.00 -4.25 9.65
C VAL A 257 -16.37 -3.17 10.68
N SER A 258 -16.15 -3.46 11.95
CA SER A 258 -16.45 -2.55 13.05
C SER A 258 -15.22 -2.27 13.91
N ILE A 259 -15.13 -1.05 14.47
CA ILE A 259 -14.03 -0.66 15.35
C ILE A 259 -14.28 -1.24 16.75
N ARG A 260 -13.26 -1.84 17.36
CA ARG A 260 -13.33 -2.34 18.74
C ARG A 260 -13.45 -1.16 19.73
N ALA A 261 -14.11 -1.41 20.87
CA ALA A 261 -14.17 -0.42 21.93
C ALA A 261 -12.79 -0.23 22.60
N GLY A 262 -12.41 1.01 22.88
CA GLY A 262 -11.20 1.35 23.65
C GLY A 262 -9.88 1.12 22.90
N VAL A 263 -9.87 1.14 21.57
CA VAL A 263 -8.64 0.98 20.78
C VAL A 263 -7.75 2.21 20.97
N GLU A 264 -6.53 1.98 21.45
CA GLU A 264 -5.49 2.99 21.51
C GLU A 264 -4.56 2.91 20.30
N PHE A 265 -4.15 4.08 19.82
CA PHE A 265 -3.16 4.18 18.75
C PHE A 265 -1.82 3.62 19.22
N HIS A 266 -1.23 2.74 18.41
CA HIS A 266 0.12 2.25 18.59
C HIS A 266 0.82 2.13 17.24
N ARG A 267 2.15 2.06 17.24
CA ARG A 267 2.93 1.70 16.05
C ARG A 267 3.59 0.35 16.26
N ARG A 268 3.71 -0.45 15.21
CA ARG A 268 4.46 -1.71 15.16
C ARG A 268 5.97 -1.46 15.13
N THR A 269 6.48 -0.54 15.95
CA THR A 269 7.85 0.00 15.88
C THR A 269 8.91 -1.09 15.88
N ARG A 270 8.75 -2.13 16.71
CA ARG A 270 9.71 -3.25 16.75
C ARG A 270 9.72 -4.05 15.44
N ALA A 271 8.55 -4.29 14.84
CA ALA A 271 8.42 -5.01 13.58
C ALA A 271 8.93 -4.17 12.41
N GLU A 272 8.57 -2.88 12.37
CA GLU A 272 9.07 -1.88 11.42
C GLU A 272 10.60 -1.79 11.45
N MET A 273 11.20 -1.65 12.63
CA MET A 273 12.66 -1.64 12.80
C MET A 273 13.31 -2.94 12.33
N LYS A 274 12.68 -4.10 12.60
CA LYS A 274 13.19 -5.41 12.16
C LYS A 274 13.16 -5.52 10.64
N GLN A 275 12.07 -5.11 10.00
CA GLN A 275 11.94 -5.06 8.55
C GLN A 275 12.98 -4.11 7.94
N ARG A 276 13.08 -2.89 8.45
CA ARG A 276 14.04 -1.88 7.99
C ARG A 276 15.46 -2.41 8.06
N ARG A 277 15.86 -3.02 9.18
CA ARG A 277 17.19 -3.66 9.32
C ARG A 277 17.41 -4.78 8.30
N ALA A 278 16.39 -5.57 7.99
CA ALA A 278 16.50 -6.63 6.98
C ALA A 278 16.67 -6.05 5.57
N VAL A 279 15.90 -5.02 5.21
CA VAL A 279 16.01 -4.28 3.93
C VAL A 279 17.41 -3.68 3.80
N TRP A 280 17.88 -2.93 4.80
CA TRP A 280 19.21 -2.31 4.81
C TRP A 280 20.32 -3.34 4.61
N ARG A 281 20.29 -4.45 5.36
CA ARG A 281 21.28 -5.53 5.21
C ARG A 281 21.27 -6.12 3.81
N LEU A 282 20.09 -6.31 3.21
CA LEU A 282 19.99 -6.83 1.85
C LEU A 282 20.59 -5.89 0.81
N MET A 283 20.39 -4.59 0.98
CA MET A 283 21.01 -3.56 0.13
C MET A 283 22.52 -3.56 0.30
N GLU A 284 23.03 -3.51 1.54
CA GLU A 284 24.48 -3.47 1.82
C GLU A 284 25.23 -4.73 1.36
N CYS A 285 24.65 -5.92 1.53
CA CYS A 285 25.31 -7.17 1.18
C CYS A 285 25.14 -7.57 -0.30
N SER A 286 24.51 -6.72 -1.11
CA SER A 286 24.26 -6.97 -2.53
C SER A 286 25.04 -6.01 -3.39
N GLU A 287 25.63 -6.51 -4.47
CA GLU A 287 26.39 -5.68 -5.40
C GLU A 287 25.51 -4.63 -6.10
N THR A 288 24.23 -4.94 -6.30
CA THR A 288 23.25 -4.01 -6.89
C THR A 288 21.90 -4.13 -6.17
N THR A 289 21.07 -3.11 -6.30
CA THR A 289 19.74 -3.05 -5.68
C THR A 289 18.76 -4.06 -6.31
N GLU A 290 18.92 -4.40 -7.60
CA GLU A 290 18.18 -5.51 -8.24
C GLU A 290 18.56 -6.88 -7.66
N LYS A 291 19.86 -7.12 -7.41
CA LYS A 291 20.31 -8.34 -6.73
C LYS A 291 19.74 -8.44 -5.32
N ALA A 292 19.57 -7.32 -4.61
CA ALA A 292 18.92 -7.28 -3.31
C ALA A 292 17.45 -7.72 -3.39
N ILE A 293 16.68 -7.22 -4.37
CA ILE A 293 15.29 -7.65 -4.63
C ILE A 293 15.23 -9.16 -4.91
N LEU A 294 16.08 -9.68 -5.80
CA LEU A 294 16.10 -11.11 -6.12
C LEU A 294 16.42 -11.97 -4.89
N LYS A 295 17.36 -11.54 -4.03
CA LYS A 295 17.65 -12.22 -2.76
C LYS A 295 16.46 -12.18 -1.81
N ALA A 296 15.76 -11.04 -1.70
CA ALA A 296 14.58 -10.90 -0.85
C ALA A 296 13.47 -11.87 -1.26
N VAL A 297 13.20 -11.98 -2.57
CA VAL A 297 12.23 -12.92 -3.13
C VAL A 297 12.63 -14.37 -2.82
N LYS A 298 13.91 -14.72 -2.99
CA LYS A 298 14.40 -16.07 -2.62
C LYS A 298 14.20 -16.38 -1.15
N ILE A 299 14.54 -15.44 -0.25
CA ILE A 299 14.34 -15.59 1.20
C ILE A 299 12.86 -15.82 1.51
N LEU A 300 11.96 -15.04 0.91
CA LEU A 300 10.52 -15.19 1.09
C LEU A 300 10.04 -16.59 0.69
N PHE A 301 10.44 -17.08 -0.49
CA PHE A 301 10.06 -18.42 -0.96
C PHE A 301 10.69 -19.56 -0.15
N GLU A 302 11.89 -19.37 0.39
CA GLU A 302 12.53 -20.34 1.29
C GLU A 302 11.86 -20.37 2.66
N ASP A 303 11.44 -19.22 3.19
CA ASP A 303 10.71 -19.13 4.46
C ASP A 303 9.33 -19.80 4.34
N THR A 304 8.62 -19.59 3.23
CA THR A 304 7.27 -20.16 3.04
C THR A 304 7.31 -21.67 2.82
N LYS A 305 8.39 -22.21 2.24
CA LYS A 305 8.63 -23.66 2.13
C LYS A 305 8.85 -24.35 3.48
N ARG A 306 9.24 -23.62 4.54
CA ARG A 306 9.43 -24.20 5.87
C ARG A 306 8.11 -24.60 6.54
N ASP A 307 6.97 -24.13 6.02
CA ASP A 307 5.62 -24.47 6.51
C ASP A 307 4.84 -25.47 5.61
N PHE A 308 5.45 -26.10 4.60
CA PHE A 308 4.78 -27.09 3.72
C PHE A 308 5.07 -28.57 4.06
N ARG A 309 5.64 -28.85 5.24
CA ARG A 309 5.84 -30.22 5.73
C ARG A 309 5.65 -30.29 7.24
N THR A 310 4.40 -30.37 7.68
CA THR A 310 3.81 -31.38 8.59
C THR A 310 2.47 -30.88 9.11
#